data_AF-A0A918RRA4-F1
#
_entry.id   AF-A0A918RRA4-F1
#
_cell.length_a   1.000
_cell.length_b   1.000
_cell.length_c   1.000
_cell.angle_alpha   90.00
_cell.angle_beta   90.00
_cell.angle_gamma   90.00
#
_symmetry.space_group_name_H-M   'P 1'
#
loop_
_entity.id
_entity.type
_entity.pdbx_description
1 polymer ?
#
loop_
_entity_poly.entity_id
_entity_poly.type
_entity_poly.pdbx_seq_one_letter_code
_entity_poly.pdbx_strand_id
1 'polypeptide(L)'
;MPALVDDKCPTPDPAEDNAFFPSPYSLSQFTAPKSDLAGADYPHPYTGKRWKVLMIGADERYVPMDNVLCGEAAAGDGQQVSLRRV
;
A
#
# COMPACT_ATOMS: atom_id res chain seq x y z
N MET A 1 -2.27 -7.65 21.34
CA MET A 1 -3.72 -7.46 21.09
C MET A 1 -3.96 -7.83 19.64
N PRO A 2 -4.89 -8.75 19.31
CA PRO A 2 -5.20 -8.97 17.89
C PRO A 2 -5.72 -7.66 17.32
N ALA A 3 -5.20 -7.25 16.16
CA ALA A 3 -5.84 -6.19 15.38
C ALA A 3 -7.29 -6.64 15.16
N LEU A 4 -8.26 -5.77 15.46
CA LEU A 4 -9.67 -6.05 15.20
C LEU A 4 -9.78 -6.31 13.70
N VAL A 5 -9.95 -7.58 13.32
CA VAL A 5 -10.00 -8.01 11.92
C VAL A 5 -11.17 -7.37 11.15
N ASP A 6 -12.11 -6.77 11.86
CA ASP A 6 -13.26 -6.06 11.31
C ASP A 6 -13.08 -4.53 11.29
N ASP A 7 -11.93 -4.01 11.72
CA ASP A 7 -11.65 -2.58 11.69
C ASP A 7 -11.46 -2.08 10.26
N LYS A 8 -12.28 -1.10 9.88
CA LYS A 8 -12.31 -0.51 8.54
C LYS A 8 -11.56 0.81 8.45
N CYS A 9 -11.08 1.34 9.58
CA CYS A 9 -10.25 2.54 9.60
C CYS A 9 -8.89 2.27 8.95
N PRO A 10 -8.43 3.14 8.01
CA PRO A 10 -7.07 3.05 7.47
C PRO A 10 -6.02 3.12 8.59
N THR A 11 -4.92 2.39 8.43
CA THR A 11 -3.86 2.35 9.46
C THR A 11 -2.81 3.41 9.11
N PRO A 12 -2.49 4.38 9.98
CA PRO A 12 -1.46 5.37 9.71
C PRO A 12 -0.10 4.73 9.42
N ASP A 13 0.61 5.21 8.39
CA ASP A 13 1.98 4.82 8.09
C ASP A 13 2.93 5.72 8.91
N PRO A 14 3.75 5.17 9.83
CA PRO A 14 4.67 5.98 10.64
C PRO A 14 5.84 6.58 9.84
N ALA A 15 6.06 6.15 8.59
CA ALA A 15 7.18 6.63 7.78
C ALA A 15 6.88 7.94 7.03
N GLU A 16 5.62 8.32 6.85
CA GLU A 16 5.23 9.51 6.08
C GLU A 16 4.01 10.23 6.68
N ASP A 17 4.00 11.55 6.55
CA ASP A 17 2.93 12.39 7.07
C ASP A 17 1.64 12.18 6.26
N ASN A 18 0.52 11.95 6.97
CA ASN A 18 -0.81 11.71 6.38
C ASN A 18 -0.82 10.58 5.34
N ALA A 19 0.09 9.61 5.46
CA ALA A 19 0.05 8.37 4.69
C ALA A 19 -0.64 7.26 5.49
N PHE A 20 -1.35 6.38 4.79
CA PHE A 20 -2.14 5.32 5.42
C PHE A 20 -1.98 4.01 4.64
N PHE A 21 -1.76 2.93 5.37
CA PHE A 21 -1.93 1.57 4.90
C PHE A 21 -3.42 1.21 4.79
N PRO A 22 -3.76 0.15 4.03
CA PRO A 22 -5.08 -0.43 4.04
C PRO A 22 -5.55 -0.78 5.47
N SER A 23 -6.86 -0.76 5.70
CA SER A 23 -7.45 -1.12 6.98
C SER A 23 -7.28 -2.62 7.31
N PRO A 24 -7.25 -3.02 8.59
CA PRO A 24 -7.17 -4.42 8.98
C PRO A 24 -8.24 -5.32 8.32
N TYR A 25 -9.46 -4.81 8.17
CA TYR A 25 -10.53 -5.50 7.45
C TYR A 25 -10.19 -5.71 5.98
N SER A 26 -9.79 -4.66 5.27
CA SER A 26 -9.42 -4.78 3.86
C SER A 26 -8.24 -5.74 3.64
N LEU A 27 -7.26 -5.77 4.55
CA LEU A 27 -6.17 -6.73 4.52
C LEU A 27 -6.68 -8.17 4.67
N SER A 28 -7.63 -8.43 5.58
CA SER A 28 -8.19 -9.77 5.76
C SER A 28 -8.96 -10.29 4.54
N GLN A 29 -9.54 -9.39 3.73
CA GLN A 29 -10.33 -9.76 2.55
C GLN A 29 -9.46 -9.91 1.29
N PHE A 30 -8.41 -9.10 1.15
CA PHE A 30 -7.62 -9.01 -0.09
C PHE A 30 -6.20 -9.55 0.02
N THR A 31 -5.78 -10.01 1.20
CA THR A 31 -4.47 -10.64 1.39
C THR A 31 -4.62 -11.99 2.07
N ALA A 32 -3.73 -12.92 1.73
CA ALA A 32 -3.65 -14.22 2.36
C ALA A 32 -2.19 -14.55 2.67
N PRO A 33 -1.90 -15.35 3.72
CA PRO A 33 -0.53 -15.78 4.04
C PRO A 33 0.12 -16.63 2.95
N LYS A 34 -0.67 -17.22 2.03
CA LYS A 34 -0.21 -18.06 0.93
C LYS A 34 -0.93 -17.67 -0.35
N SER A 35 -0.20 -17.68 -1.46
CA SER A 35 -0.79 -17.65 -2.80
C SER A 35 -1.29 -19.03 -3.21
N ASP A 36 -2.07 -19.08 -4.28
CA ASP A 36 -2.61 -20.28 -4.91
C ASP A 36 -1.71 -20.84 -6.03
N LEU A 37 -0.42 -20.47 -6.04
CA LEU A 37 0.54 -20.90 -7.06
C LEU A 37 0.59 -22.44 -7.16
N ALA A 38 0.20 -22.97 -8.33
CA ALA A 38 0.26 -24.38 -8.67
C ALA A 38 0.54 -24.57 -10.17
N GLY A 39 1.06 -25.74 -10.55
CA GLY A 39 1.20 -26.14 -11.97
C GLY A 39 2.29 -25.41 -12.76
N ALA A 40 3.36 -24.93 -12.10
CA ALA A 40 4.50 -24.30 -12.75
C ALA A 40 5.51 -25.31 -13.34
N ASP A 41 5.00 -26.36 -14.00
CA ASP A 41 5.80 -27.43 -14.60
C ASP A 41 5.99 -27.16 -16.11
N TYR A 42 7.24 -26.93 -16.50
CA TYR A 42 7.60 -26.63 -17.89
C TYR A 42 8.48 -27.77 -18.44
N PRO A 43 7.92 -28.75 -19.19
CA PRO A 43 8.68 -29.93 -19.64
C PRO A 43 9.80 -29.60 -20.63
N HIS A 44 9.72 -28.47 -21.32
CA HIS A 44 10.72 -27.99 -22.26
C HIS A 44 11.11 -26.54 -21.94
N PRO A 45 11.89 -26.31 -20.88
CA PRO A 45 12.31 -24.96 -20.50
C PRO A 45 13.28 -24.40 -21.54
N TYR A 46 13.27 -23.07 -21.70
CA TYR A 46 14.12 -22.40 -22.68
C TYR A 46 15.61 -22.48 -22.31
N THR A 47 16.45 -23.02 -23.21
CA THR A 47 17.91 -23.19 -23.02
C THR A 47 18.77 -22.28 -23.91
N GLY A 48 18.16 -21.52 -24.81
CA GLY A 48 18.88 -20.79 -25.88
C GLY A 48 19.66 -19.54 -25.44
N LYS A 49 19.73 -19.24 -24.13
CA LYS A 49 20.52 -18.15 -23.47
C LYS A 49 20.38 -16.71 -24.03
N ARG A 50 19.57 -16.50 -25.06
CA ARG A 50 19.35 -15.19 -25.70
C ARG A 50 18.24 -14.40 -25.00
N TRP A 51 17.13 -15.04 -24.68
CA TRP A 51 15.96 -14.36 -24.12
C TRP A 51 16.14 -14.03 -22.64
N LYS A 52 15.72 -12.82 -22.26
CA LYS A 52 15.69 -12.28 -20.90
C LYS A 52 14.41 -11.47 -20.72
N VAL A 53 13.96 -11.31 -19.48
CA VAL A 53 12.83 -10.45 -19.13
C VAL A 53 13.37 -9.20 -18.46
N LEU A 54 13.00 -8.02 -18.97
CA LEU A 54 13.23 -6.74 -18.31
C LEU A 54 11.95 -6.33 -17.59
N MET A 55 12.03 -6.15 -16.27
CA MET A 55 10.92 -5.69 -15.44
C MET A 55 11.13 -4.22 -15.09
N ILE A 56 10.14 -3.38 -15.38
CA ILE A 56 10.09 -1.99 -14.91
C ILE A 56 9.08 -1.95 -13.75
N GLY A 57 9.57 -1.69 -12.54
CA GLY A 57 8.74 -1.56 -11.35
C GLY A 57 8.34 -0.10 -11.08
N ALA A 58 7.48 0.10 -10.08
CA ALA A 58 7.18 1.42 -9.54
C ALA A 58 8.30 1.86 -8.57
N ASP A 59 8.70 3.12 -8.66
CA ASP A 59 9.65 3.78 -7.75
C ASP A 59 8.96 4.57 -6.63
N GLU A 60 7.71 4.96 -6.83
CA GLU A 60 6.91 5.71 -5.87
C GLU A 60 5.94 4.83 -5.07
N ARG A 61 5.81 5.09 -3.76
CA ARG A 61 4.90 4.36 -2.86
C ARG A 61 3.62 5.15 -2.54
N TYR A 62 3.70 6.47 -2.49
CA TYR A 62 2.62 7.32 -1.98
C TYR A 62 1.81 7.93 -3.12
N VAL A 63 0.52 7.61 -3.17
CA VAL A 63 -0.40 8.11 -4.19
C VAL A 63 -1.33 9.16 -3.56
N PRO A 64 -1.32 10.43 -4.01
CA PRO A 64 -2.24 11.45 -3.52
C PRO A 64 -3.70 11.08 -3.82
N MET A 65 -4.58 11.31 -2.85
CA MET A 65 -6.01 11.05 -2.98
C MET A 65 -6.80 12.36 -3.01
N ASP A 66 -8.01 12.32 -3.58
CA ASP A 66 -8.86 13.49 -3.79
C ASP A 66 -9.36 14.12 -2.46
N ASN A 67 -9.32 13.35 -1.37
CA ASN A 67 -9.65 13.83 -0.03
C ASN A 67 -8.39 14.08 0.81
N VAL A 68 -8.40 15.16 1.58
CA VAL A 68 -7.59 15.22 2.81
C VAL A 68 -8.09 14.09 3.73
N LEU A 69 -7.21 13.13 4.01
CA LEU A 69 -7.56 11.81 4.53
C LEU A 69 -8.15 11.85 5.96
N CYS A 70 -8.91 10.80 6.31
CA CYS A 70 -9.58 10.61 7.61
C CYS A 70 -8.62 10.75 8.81
N GLY A 71 -8.48 11.98 9.28
CA GLY A 71 -7.92 12.41 10.56
C GLY A 71 -8.50 13.75 11.03
N GLU A 72 -9.27 14.43 10.16
CA GLU A 72 -9.97 15.67 10.48
C GLU A 72 -11.49 15.43 10.50
N ALA A 73 -11.94 14.59 11.45
CA ALA A 73 -13.29 14.76 11.97
C ALA A 73 -13.20 15.78 13.11
N ALA A 74 -13.53 17.04 12.79
CA ALA A 74 -13.85 18.11 13.74
C ALA A 74 -12.73 18.62 14.67
N ALA A 75 -11.88 19.51 14.15
CA ALA A 75 -11.31 20.59 14.96
C ALA A 75 -11.62 21.91 14.27
N GLY A 76 -12.54 22.68 14.87
CA GLY A 76 -12.79 24.05 14.48
C GLY A 76 -11.55 24.92 14.67
N ASP A 77 -11.54 26.01 13.90
CA ASP A 77 -10.63 27.15 13.95
C ASP A 77 -9.15 26.92 13.60
N GLY A 78 -8.81 27.46 12.41
CA GLY A 78 -7.69 28.38 12.22
C GLY A 78 -6.29 27.87 12.57
N GLN A 79 -5.49 27.60 11.54
CA GLN A 79 -4.31 28.41 11.19
C GLN A 79 -3.45 27.66 10.16
N GLN A 80 -3.50 28.12 8.91
CA GLN A 80 -2.59 27.69 7.86
C GLN A 80 -1.18 28.24 8.16
N VAL A 81 -0.27 27.40 8.65
CA VAL A 81 1.13 27.80 8.85
C VAL A 81 1.92 27.47 7.59
N SER A 82 2.26 28.53 6.85
CA SER A 82 3.21 28.55 5.75
C SER A 82 4.57 28.00 6.20
N LEU A 83 4.94 26.81 5.74
CA LEU A 83 6.31 26.32 5.85
C LEU A 83 7.15 26.90 4.70
N ARG A 84 7.92 27.92 5.05
CA ARG A 84 9.01 28.44 4.22
C ARG A 84 10.11 27.39 4.12
N ARG A 85 10.45 27.04 2.89
CA ARG A 85 11.67 26.34 2.51
C ARG A 85 12.88 27.16 2.98
N VAL A 86 13.80 26.53 3.70
CA VAL A 86 15.19 27.00 3.84
C VAL A 86 16.03 26.30 2.77
#